data_AF-A0A947BKY8-F1
#
_entry.id   AF-A0A947BKY8-F1
#
_cell.length_a   1.000
_cell.length_b   1.000
_cell.length_c   1.000
_cell.angle_alpha   90.00
_cell.angle_beta   90.00
_cell.angle_gamma   90.00
#
_symmetry.space_group_name_H-M   'P 1'
#
loop_
_entity.id
_entity.type
_entity.pdbx_description
1 polymer ?
#
loop_
_entity_poly.entity_id
_entity_poly.type
_entity_poly.pdbx_seq_one_letter_code
_entity_poly.pdbx_strand_id
1 'polypeptide(L)' 'MQNLMILPARDKTKIRLVRIPPDYQEQEVYRHVTGLIAEVEEDKPGCCWEEVLATLEDHGFEPVDFQLGPSLD' A
#
# COMPACT_ATOMS: atom_id res chain seq x y z
N MET A 1 2.34 -5.08 -18.52
CA MET A 1 1.26 -5.47 -17.58
C MET A 1 1.33 -4.54 -16.39
N GLN A 2 0.20 -4.17 -15.79
CA GLN A 2 0.19 -3.34 -14.58
C GLN A 2 0.36 -4.27 -13.37
N ASN A 3 1.37 -4.03 -12.54
CA ASN A 3 1.54 -4.74 -11.27
C ASN A 3 0.80 -3.95 -10.19
N LEU A 4 -0.15 -4.59 -9.53
CA LEU A 4 -1.00 -3.97 -8.50
C LEU A 4 -0.81 -4.71 -7.18
N MET A 5 -0.80 -3.96 -6.08
CA MET A 5 -0.77 -4.48 -4.72
C MET A 5 -2.02 -4.04 -3.96
N ILE A 6 -2.71 -4.99 -3.36
CA ILE A 6 -3.78 -4.72 -2.39
C ILE A 6 -3.14 -4.64 -1.01
N LEU A 7 -3.38 -3.55 -0.30
CA LEU A 7 -3.06 -3.41 1.12
C LEU A 7 -4.32 -3.75 1.92
N PRO A 8 -4.41 -4.97 2.47
CA PRO A 8 -5.61 -5.40 3.18
C PRO A 8 -5.74 -4.67 4.51
N ALA A 9 -6.98 -4.39 4.90
CA ALA A 9 -7.31 -3.83 6.19
C ALA A 9 -8.50 -4.57 6.79
N ARG A 10 -8.57 -4.62 8.13
CA ARG A 10 -9.73 -5.20 8.83
C ARG A 10 -11.03 -4.46 8.51
N ASP A 11 -10.93 -3.15 8.34
CA ASP A 11 -12.03 -2.29 7.89
C ASP A 11 -11.99 -2.19 6.36
N LYS A 12 -13.09 -2.59 5.71
CA LYS A 12 -13.20 -2.59 4.24
C LYS A 12 -13.01 -1.18 3.65
N THR A 13 -13.34 -0.13 4.39
CA THR A 13 -13.16 1.28 3.95
C THR A 13 -11.70 1.72 3.93
N LYS A 14 -10.82 0.96 4.59
CA LYS A 14 -9.39 1.20 4.70
C LYS A 14 -8.55 0.30 3.80
N ILE A 15 -9.18 -0.59 3.02
CA ILE A 15 -8.45 -1.33 1.99
C ILE A 15 -7.91 -0.31 0.99
N ARG A 16 -6.68 -0.52 0.54
CA ARG A 16 -6.03 0.35 -0.45
C ARG A 16 -5.51 -0.49 -1.61
N LEU A 17 -5.46 0.11 -2.78
CA LEU A 17 -4.86 -0.46 -3.98
C LEU A 17 -3.79 0.51 -4.45
N VAL A 18 -2.58 0.00 -4.67
CA VAL A 18 -1.47 0.78 -5.22
C VAL A 18 -0.89 0.09 -6.44
N ARG A 19 -0.44 0.89 -7.41
CA ARG A 19 0.36 0.42 -8.55
C ARG A 19 1.81 0.31 -8.12
N ILE A 20 2.38 -0.86 -8.39
CA ILE A 20 3.79 -1.14 -8.15
C ILE A 20 4.61 -0.59 -9.33
N PRO A 21 5.66 0.21 -9.08
CA PRO A 21 6.56 0.67 -10.13
C PRO A 21 7.33 -0.50 -10.78
N PRO A 22 7.69 -0.40 -12.07
CA PRO A 22 8.20 -1.53 -12.87
C PRO A 22 9.56 -2.07 -12.41
N ASP A 23 10.28 -1.32 -11.56
CA ASP A 23 11.65 -1.61 -11.17
C ASP A 23 11.78 -2.64 -10.03
N TYR A 24 10.66 -3.11 -9.47
CA TYR A 24 10.68 -4.03 -8.33
C TYR A 24 10.38 -5.48 -8.72
N GLN A 25 11.12 -6.40 -8.09
CA GLN A 25 10.78 -7.82 -8.09
C GLN A 25 9.63 -8.10 -7.10
N GLU A 26 8.71 -9.01 -7.46
CA GLU A 26 7.48 -9.28 -6.70
C GLU A 26 7.72 -9.59 -5.21
N GLN A 27 8.78 -10.34 -4.90
CA GLN A 27 9.11 -10.71 -3.51
C GLN A 27 9.76 -9.56 -2.72
N GLU A 28 10.48 -8.66 -3.39
CA GLU A 28 11.15 -7.53 -2.74
C GLU A 28 10.16 -6.42 -2.39
N VAL A 29 9.13 -6.22 -3.23
CA VAL A 29 8.09 -5.21 -3.03
C VAL A 29 7.31 -5.40 -1.74
N TYR A 30 6.94 -6.63 -1.39
CA TYR A 30 6.21 -6.89 -0.15
C TYR A 30 7.04 -6.49 1.08
N ARG A 31 8.32 -6.91 1.11
CA ARG A 31 9.23 -6.58 2.21
C ARG A 31 9.50 -5.08 2.26
N HIS A 32 9.70 -4.45 1.12
CA HIS A 32 9.95 -3.01 1.01
C HIS A 32 8.78 -2.19 1.55
N VAL A 33 7.56 -2.45 1.07
CA VAL A 33 6.33 -1.78 1.52
C VAL A 33 6.11 -2.00 3.02
N THR A 34 6.35 -3.21 3.53
CA THR A 34 6.26 -3.48 4.98
C THR A 34 7.25 -2.62 5.78
N GLY A 35 8.49 -2.47 5.28
CA GLY A 35 9.50 -1.62 5.90
C GLY A 35 9.10 -0.14 5.92
N LEU A 36 8.60 0.39 4.79
CA LEU A 36 8.15 1.78 4.69
C LEU A 36 7.00 2.09 5.66
N ILE A 37 6.03 1.17 5.78
CA ILE A 37 4.92 1.35 6.72
C ILE A 37 5.46 1.38 8.16
N ALA A 38 6.33 0.44 8.52
CA ALA A 38 6.89 0.36 9.87
C ALA A 38 7.74 1.60 10.22
N GLU A 39 8.52 2.13 9.27
CA GLU A 39 9.31 3.35 9.46
C GLU A 39 8.40 4.56 9.76
N VAL A 40 7.31 4.73 9.00
CA VAL A 40 6.33 5.80 9.25
C VAL A 40 5.64 5.64 10.61
N GLU A 41 5.28 4.40 10.98
CA GLU A 41 4.67 4.11 12.28
C GLU A 41 5.61 4.34 13.47
N GLU A 42 6.92 4.07 13.31
CA GLU A 42 7.94 4.30 14.33
C GLU A 42 8.22 5.80 14.52
N ASP A 43 8.38 6.54 13.42
CA ASP A 43 8.62 7.99 13.45
C ASP A 43 7.40 8.76 13.97
N LYS A 44 6.19 8.29 13.64
CA LYS A 44 4.92 8.92 14.02
C LYS A 44 3.92 7.89 14.56
N PRO A 45 3.94 7.63 15.88
CA PRO A 45 2.95 6.78 16.51
C PRO A 45 1.53 7.30 16.28
N GLY A 46 0.70 6.51 15.60
CA GLY A 46 -0.66 6.89 15.23
C GLY A 46 -0.77 7.65 13.90
N CYS A 47 0.25 7.54 13.03
CA CYS A 47 0.23 8.07 11.67
C CYS A 47 -1.06 7.70 10.93
N CYS A 48 -1.57 8.64 10.13
CA CYS A 48 -2.72 8.37 9.29
C CYS A 48 -2.30 7.75 7.94
N TRP A 49 -3.27 7.22 7.20
CA TRP A 49 -3.01 6.58 5.90
C TRP A 49 -2.34 7.55 4.92
N GLU A 50 -2.66 8.84 4.99
CA GLU A 50 -2.10 9.87 4.12
C GLU A 50 -0.59 10.01 4.29
N GLU A 51 -0.06 9.78 5.50
CA GLU A 51 1.38 9.80 5.75
C GLU A 51 2.07 8.57 5.17
N VAL A 52 1.46 7.39 5.31
CA VAL A 52 1.94 6.16 4.68
C VAL A 52 1.91 6.29 3.16
N LEU A 53 0.84 6.86 2.60
CA LEU A 53 0.68 7.07 1.17
C LEU A 53 1.75 8.02 0.62
N ALA A 54 2.01 9.15 1.30
CA ALA A 54 3.06 10.07 0.88
C ALA A 54 4.42 9.37 0.78
N THR A 55 4.78 8.55 1.77
CA THR A 55 6.01 7.73 1.72
C THR A 55 5.96 6.74 0.55
N LEU A 56 4.85 6.06 0.31
CA LEU A 56 4.72 5.16 -0.83
C LEU A 56 4.87 5.89 -2.18
N GLU A 57 4.30 7.09 -2.32
CA GLU A 57 4.42 7.94 -3.51
C GLU A 57 5.85 8.39 -3.75
N ASP A 58 6.59 8.77 -2.70
CA ASP A 58 8.02 9.10 -2.78
C ASP A 58 8.88 7.93 -3.29
N HIS A 59 8.41 6.69 -3.06
CA HIS A 59 9.04 5.47 -3.54
C HIS A 59 8.48 4.96 -4.89
N GLY A 60 7.62 5.76 -5.55
CA GLY A 60 7.10 5.49 -6.89
C GLY A 60 5.85 4.63 -6.95
N PHE A 61 5.23 4.32 -5.81
CA PHE A 61 3.92 3.68 -5.79
C PHE A 61 2.83 4.71 -6.06
N GLU A 62 1.79 4.32 -6.78
CA GLU A 62 0.68 5.24 -7.07
C GLU A 62 -0.64 4.69 -6.54
N PRO A 63 -1.45 5.50 -5.83
CA PRO A 63 -2.78 5.07 -5.41
C PRO A 63 -3.67 4.87 -6.64
N VAL A 64 -4.49 3.81 -6.61
CA VAL A 64 -5.43 3.49 -7.68
C VAL A 64 -6.83 3.39 -7.11
N ASP A 65 -7.77 4.10 -7.73
CA ASP A 65 -9.19 3.97 -7.40
C ASP A 65 -9.69 2.57 -7.76
N PHE A 66 -10.44 1.96 -6.84
CA PHE A 66 -10.96 0.61 -7.02
C PHE A 66 -12.33 0.44 -6.38
N GLN A 67 -13.06 -0.55 -6.86
CA GLN A 67 -14.35 -0.94 -6.31
C GLN A 67 -14.23 -2.34 -5.70
N LEU A 68 -14.60 -2.46 -4.42
CA LEU A 68 -14.73 -3.77 -3.78
C LEU A 68 -15.93 -4.50 -4.36
N GLY A 69 -15.69 -5.72 -4.84
CA GLY A 69 -16.75 -6.65 -5.22
C GLY A 69 -17.46 -7.25 -4.00
N PRO A 70 -18.51 -8.06 -4.22
CA PRO A 70 -19.16 -8.80 -3.15
C PRO A 70 -18.19 -9.79 -2.48
N SER A 71 -18.31 -9.97 -1.17
CA SER A 71 -17.64 -11.09 -0.48
C SER A 71 -18.19 -12.40 -1.04
N LEU A 72 -17.31 -13.37 -1.27
CA LEU A 72 -17.68 -14.72 -1.70
C LEU A 72 -17.66 -15.73 -0.53
N ASP A 73 -17.39 -15.20 0.66
CA ASP A 73 -17.21 -15.84 1.96
C ASP A 73 -18.23 -15.31 2.98
#